data_AF-A0A433SFS8-F1
#
_entry.id   AF-A0A433SFS8-F1
#
_cell.length_a   1.000
_cell.length_b   1.000
_cell.length_c   1.000
_cell.angle_alpha   90.00
_cell.angle_beta   90.00
_cell.angle_gamma   90.00
#
_symmetry.space_group_name_H-M   'P 1'
#
loop_
_entity.id
_entity.type
_entity.pdbx_description
1 polymer ?
#
loop_
_entity_poly.entity_id
_entity_poly.type
_entity_poly.pdbx_seq_one_letter_code
_entity_poly.pdbx_strand_id
1 'polypeptide(L)'
;MSSVNMWESNGSDEEQEEFECLDCGCTTSEADFESVDDELNQQSPRCPDCQSSHWISRTTCDCGEPATHKVESGFVCDDCHEHYVSGYIRD
;
A
#
# COMPACT_ATOMS: atom_id res chain seq x y z
N MET A 1 21.15 41.67 10.51
CA MET A 1 20.08 41.64 9.49
C MET A 1 20.47 40.54 8.53
N SER A 2 19.84 39.39 8.43
CA SER A 2 18.50 39.00 8.88
C SER A 2 18.49 37.50 9.14
N SER A 3 17.68 37.10 10.13
CA SER A 3 17.23 35.74 10.34
C SER A 3 16.62 35.16 9.07
N VAL A 4 16.98 33.93 8.73
CA VAL A 4 16.04 33.01 8.09
C VAL A 4 16.05 31.72 8.90
N ASN A 5 14.87 31.45 9.41
CA ASN A 5 14.52 30.38 10.31
C ASN A 5 14.68 29.07 9.55
N MET A 6 15.69 28.27 9.90
CA MET A 6 15.55 26.84 9.70
C MET A 6 14.53 26.40 10.75
N TRP A 7 13.25 26.44 10.37
CA TRP A 7 12.24 25.50 10.81
C TRP A 7 12.88 24.26 11.45
N GLU A 8 12.86 24.21 12.78
CA GLU A 8 12.87 22.93 13.45
C GLU A 8 11.63 22.25 12.90
N SER A 9 11.82 21.29 11.99
CA SER A 9 10.78 20.38 11.56
C SER A 9 10.39 19.54 12.77
N ASN A 10 9.61 20.16 13.65
CA ASN A 10 8.71 19.49 14.57
C ASN A 10 7.64 18.83 13.69
N GLY A 11 7.97 17.66 13.16
CA GLY A 11 7.02 16.76 12.54
C GLY A 11 6.89 15.57 13.47
N SER A 12 6.02 15.71 14.46
CA SER A 12 5.35 14.65 15.21
C SER A 12 6.06 13.29 15.18
N ASP A 13 6.99 13.09 16.12
CA ASP A 13 7.22 11.76 16.69
C ASP A 13 5.98 11.44 17.53
N GLU A 14 4.84 11.24 16.85
CA GLU A 14 3.81 10.39 17.41
C GLU A 14 4.48 9.03 17.41
N GLU A 15 4.81 8.55 18.61
CA GLU A 15 5.47 7.28 18.93
C GLU A 15 4.65 6.10 18.41
N GLN A 16 4.50 6.01 17.09
CA GLN A 16 3.81 4.91 16.46
C GLN A 16 4.79 3.76 16.39
N GLU A 17 4.38 2.63 16.95
CA GLU A 17 5.21 1.44 16.95
C GLU A 17 5.46 1.03 15.50
N GLU A 18 6.71 1.20 15.06
CA GLU A 18 7.17 0.82 13.74
C GLU A 18 7.62 -0.62 13.75
N PHE A 19 7.09 -1.40 12.82
CA PHE A 19 7.39 -2.80 12.63
C PHE A 19 7.99 -3.03 11.25
N GLU A 20 8.93 -3.96 11.15
CA GLU A 20 9.49 -4.36 9.86
C GLU A 20 8.64 -5.45 9.23
N CYS A 21 8.21 -5.23 7.99
CA CYS A 21 7.46 -6.23 7.23
C CYS A 21 8.31 -7.48 6.99
N LEU A 22 7.82 -8.64 7.42
CA LEU A 22 8.53 -9.92 7.26
C LEU A 22 8.67 -10.40 5.80
N ASP A 23 7.91 -9.82 4.86
CA ASP A 23 7.88 -10.25 3.46
C ASP A 23 8.79 -9.38 2.58
N CYS A 24 8.68 -8.05 2.69
CA CYS A 24 9.44 -7.10 1.87
C CYS A 24 10.55 -6.36 2.63
N GLY A 25 10.57 -6.40 3.96
CA GLY A 25 11.52 -5.63 4.79
C GLY A 25 11.21 -4.14 4.91
N CYS A 26 10.06 -3.66 4.44
CA CYS A 26 9.66 -2.26 4.62
C CYS A 26 9.19 -1.98 6.05
N THR A 27 9.52 -0.81 6.57
CA THR A 27 8.94 -0.29 7.81
C THR A 27 7.46 0.00 7.61
N THR A 28 6.62 -0.51 8.49
CA THR A 28 5.17 -0.34 8.50
C THR A 28 4.70 -0.09 9.93
N SER A 29 3.61 0.64 10.11
CA SER A 29 3.13 1.13 11.40
C SER A 29 1.62 1.24 11.35
N GLU A 30 0.94 1.29 12.49
CA GLU A 30 -0.52 1.37 12.56
C GLU A 30 -1.11 2.54 11.74
N ALA A 31 -0.43 3.69 11.62
CA ALA A 31 -0.85 4.78 10.72
C ALA A 31 -0.90 4.40 9.24
N ASP A 32 -0.03 3.48 8.79
CA ASP A 32 -0.07 2.95 7.43
C ASP A 32 -1.38 2.14 7.21
N PHE A 33 -1.96 1.64 8.29
CA PHE A 33 -3.23 0.89 8.31
C PHE A 33 -4.45 1.77 8.52
N GLU A 34 -4.34 2.97 9.09
CA GLU A 34 -5.48 3.88 9.28
C GLU A 34 -6.17 4.28 7.97
N SER A 35 -5.44 4.21 6.86
CA SER A 35 -5.94 4.56 5.52
C SER A 35 -6.48 3.36 4.74
N VAL A 36 -6.35 2.14 5.27
CA VAL A 36 -6.77 0.90 4.62
C VAL A 36 -7.71 0.10 5.53
N ASP A 37 -8.42 -0.89 4.97
CA ASP A 37 -9.33 -1.75 5.73
C ASP A 37 -8.60 -3.01 6.27
N ASP A 38 -7.30 -2.90 6.53
CA ASP A 38 -6.44 -3.98 7.01
C ASP A 38 -5.88 -3.61 8.39
N GLU A 39 -5.41 -4.60 9.16
CA GLU A 39 -4.84 -4.40 10.48
C GLU A 39 -3.35 -4.81 10.50
N LEU A 40 -2.53 -4.05 11.24
CA LEU A 40 -1.15 -4.42 11.49
C LEU A 40 -1.09 -5.59 12.46
N ASN A 41 -0.69 -6.75 11.95
CA ASN A 41 -0.50 -7.92 12.80
C ASN A 41 0.85 -7.84 13.53
N GLN A 42 0.86 -7.46 14.81
CA GLN A 42 2.10 -7.35 15.60
C GLN A 42 2.88 -8.67 15.72
N GLN A 43 2.22 -9.84 15.61
CA GLN A 43 2.91 -11.14 15.64
C GLN A 43 3.58 -11.50 14.31
N SER A 44 3.05 -10.96 13.21
CA SER A 44 3.54 -11.19 11.85
C SER A 44 3.44 -9.88 11.06
N PRO A 45 4.27 -8.88 11.41
CA PRO A 45 4.17 -7.56 10.83
C PRO A 45 4.34 -7.66 9.32
N ARG A 46 3.34 -7.18 8.60
CA ARG A 46 3.29 -7.29 7.14
C ARG A 46 2.60 -6.06 6.60
N CYS A 47 3.27 -5.39 5.66
CA CYS A 47 2.82 -4.15 5.06
C CYS A 47 1.43 -4.31 4.40
N PRO A 48 0.59 -3.26 4.36
CA PRO A 48 -0.76 -3.35 3.79
C PRO A 48 -0.71 -3.76 2.31
N ASP A 49 0.32 -3.33 1.59
CA ASP A 49 0.59 -3.70 0.20
C ASP A 49 0.90 -5.21 0.06
N CYS A 50 1.66 -5.76 1.00
CA CYS A 50 2.06 -7.16 1.07
C CYS A 50 0.88 -8.06 1.44
N GLN A 51 0.03 -7.61 2.38
CA GLN A 51 -1.21 -8.28 2.75
C GLN A 51 -2.17 -8.31 1.55
N SER A 52 -2.38 -7.15 0.93
CA SER A 52 -3.18 -7.00 -0.29
C SER A 52 -2.65 -7.90 -1.40
N SER A 53 -1.36 -7.83 -1.74
CA SER A 53 -0.73 -8.67 -2.76
C SER A 53 -0.87 -10.15 -2.47
N HIS A 54 -0.79 -10.58 -1.20
CA HIS A 54 -0.98 -11.97 -0.84
C HIS A 54 -2.43 -12.45 -1.06
N TRP A 55 -3.44 -11.60 -0.84
CA TRP A 55 -4.82 -11.90 -1.22
C TRP A 55 -5.03 -11.87 -2.72
N ILE A 56 -4.47 -10.86 -3.38
CA ILE A 56 -4.62 -10.66 -4.82
C ILE A 56 -3.92 -11.80 -5.59
N SER A 57 -2.76 -12.28 -5.15
CA SER A 57 -2.05 -13.40 -5.79
C SER A 57 -2.78 -14.74 -5.71
N ARG A 58 -3.74 -14.89 -4.78
CA ARG A 58 -4.61 -16.06 -4.69
C ARG A 58 -5.80 -16.01 -5.63
N THR A 59 -6.03 -14.85 -6.26
CA THR A 59 -7.04 -14.69 -7.29
C THR A 59 -6.37 -14.47 -8.63
N THR A 60 -7.12 -14.75 -9.69
CA THR A 60 -6.70 -14.58 -11.06
C THR A 60 -7.49 -13.44 -11.69
N CYS A 61 -6.82 -12.69 -12.54
CA CYS A 61 -7.47 -11.75 -13.44
C CYS A 61 -8.39 -12.52 -14.41
N ASP A 62 -9.37 -11.83 -14.99
CA ASP A 62 -10.26 -12.38 -16.02
C ASP A 62 -9.51 -12.89 -17.25
N CYS A 63 -8.32 -12.33 -17.53
CA CYS A 63 -7.43 -12.80 -18.59
C CYS A 63 -6.70 -14.13 -18.29
N GLY A 64 -6.81 -14.66 -17.06
CA GLY A 64 -6.17 -15.90 -16.62
C GLY A 64 -4.79 -15.73 -15.99
N GLU A 65 -4.22 -14.52 -15.99
CA GLU A 65 -3.00 -14.19 -15.28
C GLU A 65 -3.25 -14.04 -13.77
N PRO A 66 -2.24 -14.25 -12.90
CA PRO A 66 -2.37 -13.92 -11.49
C PRO A 66 -2.70 -12.44 -11.34
N ALA A 67 -3.71 -12.12 -10.53
CA ALA A 67 -4.01 -10.73 -10.27
C ALA A 67 -2.86 -10.11 -9.47
N THR A 68 -2.71 -8.79 -9.59
CA THR A 68 -1.71 -8.01 -8.84
C THR A 68 -2.33 -6.75 -8.24
N HIS A 69 -3.42 -6.25 -8.83
CA HIS A 69 -4.15 -5.07 -8.36
C HIS A 69 -5.61 -5.37 -8.09
N LYS A 70 -6.18 -4.67 -7.10
CA LYS A 70 -7.60 -4.64 -6.82
C LYS A 70 -8.19 -3.36 -7.41
N VAL A 71 -9.23 -3.51 -8.22
CA VAL A 71 -10.01 -2.41 -8.81
C VAL A 71 -11.46 -2.49 -8.33
N GLU A 72 -12.27 -1.44 -8.55
CA GLU A 72 -13.70 -1.47 -8.20
C GLU A 72 -14.44 -2.63 -8.88
N SER A 73 -14.01 -3.03 -10.08
CA SER A 73 -14.61 -4.12 -10.86
C SER A 73 -14.13 -5.52 -10.46
N GLY A 74 -13.20 -5.66 -9.50
CA GLY A 74 -12.64 -6.94 -9.07
C GLY A 74 -11.13 -6.93 -8.99
N PHE A 75 -10.49 -7.96 -9.55
CA PHE A 75 -9.04 -8.15 -9.49
C PHE A 75 -8.46 -8.24 -10.89
N VAL A 76 -7.36 -7.53 -11.12
CA VAL A 76 -6.70 -7.43 -12.42
C VAL A 76 -5.19 -7.63 -12.27
N CYS A 77 -4.55 -8.12 -13.34
CA CYS A 77 -3.09 -8.18 -13.41
C CYS A 77 -2.50 -6.79 -13.68
N ASP A 78 -1.18 -6.64 -13.54
CA ASP A 78 -0.46 -5.38 -13.75
C ASP A 78 -0.73 -4.76 -15.14
N ASP A 79 -0.75 -5.57 -16.20
CA ASP A 79 -1.06 -5.14 -17.58
C ASP A 79 -2.49 -4.58 -17.72
N CYS A 80 -3.49 -5.34 -17.24
CA CYS A 80 -4.88 -4.90 -17.27
C CYS A 80 -5.12 -3.70 -16.35
N HIS A 81 -4.40 -3.61 -15.24
CA HIS A 81 -4.44 -2.46 -14.34
C HIS A 81 -3.88 -1.22 -15.02
N GLU A 82 -2.71 -1.32 -15.69
CA GLU A 82 -2.12 -0.23 -16.46
C GLU A 82 -3.13 0.30 -17.51
N HIS A 83 -3.79 -0.61 -18.24
CA HIS A 83 -4.84 -0.24 -19.19
C HIS A 83 -6.04 0.43 -18.53
N TYR A 84 -6.44 -0.02 -17.33
CA TYR A 84 -7.54 0.56 -16.56
C TYR A 84 -7.21 1.96 -16.03
N VAL A 85 -6.04 2.15 -15.41
CA VAL A 85 -5.61 3.45 -14.85
C VAL A 85 -5.12 4.44 -15.90
N SER A 86 -4.61 3.96 -17.04
CA SER A 86 -4.19 4.79 -18.17
C SER A 86 -5.37 5.50 -18.85
N GLY A 87 -6.61 5.25 -18.44
CA GLY A 87 -7.75 6.06 -18.83
C GLY A 87 -8.29 5.77 -20.23
N TYR A 88 -8.24 4.51 -20.70
CA TYR A 88 -9.14 4.09 -21.78
C TYR A 88 -10.58 3.96 -21.25
N ILE A 89 -11.14 5.09 -20.79
CA ILE A 89 -12.58 5.31 -20.75
C ILE A 89 -12.99 5.43 -22.22
N ARG A 90 -13.29 4.29 -22.85
CA ARG A 90 -14.04 4.28 -24.10
C ARG A 90 -15.49 4.57 -23.72
N ASP A 91 -15.88 5.82 -23.96
CA ASP A 91 -17.27 6.29 -24.09
C ASP A 91 -18.14 5.30 -24.89
#